data_AF-F9S6U5-F1
#
_entry.id   AF-F9S6U5-F1
#
_cell.length_a   1.000
_cell.length_b   1.000
_cell.length_c   1.000
_cell.angle_alpha   90.00
_cell.angle_beta   90.00
_cell.angle_gamma   90.00
#
_symmetry.space_group_name_H-M   'P 1'
#
loop_
_entity.id
_entity.type
_entity.pdbx_description
1 polymer ?
#
loop_
_entity_poly.entity_id
_entity_poly.type
_entity_poly.pdbx_seq_one_letter_code
_entity_poly.pdbx_strand_id
1 'polypeptide(L)'
;MTEAKHFKQGDRVRVMNHDYPGLFKVVNPLNLQFDEATQQAALVVMIEPVNVDEFIKHFCSEALLADIKQFELLIKPECLELAVEPDIPMAIEMDSCLLDHWDEGEWVTAITYGRSSIDERKRCYGLYQSDEQKDLPQMSERYFTHPNHTLFELWEGRELIGMLNMNISRTATTLYLSINAVLVINQAQGKGLGSRLAMTVSHFVDHWRQQQEWINKPEVVIHAELLSERGEGFLQQFAQRFDNPSHLTLVRDWGW
;
A
#
# COMPACT_ATOMS: atom_id res chain seq x y z
N MET A 1 -3.82 -2.92 -41.36
CA MET A 1 -3.13 -1.70 -40.90
C MET A 1 -2.95 -1.85 -39.41
N THR A 2 -1.72 -2.06 -38.95
CA THR A 2 -1.39 -2.09 -37.53
C THR A 2 -1.48 -0.67 -36.99
N GLU A 3 -2.26 -0.44 -35.95
CA GLU A 3 -2.30 0.84 -35.25
C GLU A 3 -0.87 1.26 -34.87
N ALA A 4 -0.50 2.50 -35.16
CA ALA A 4 0.78 3.03 -34.73
C ALA A 4 0.78 3.07 -33.20
N LYS A 5 1.66 2.30 -32.55
CA LYS A 5 1.84 2.40 -31.10
C LYS A 5 2.36 3.80 -30.79
N HIS A 6 1.54 4.62 -30.13
CA HIS A 6 1.90 5.96 -29.71
C HIS A 6 2.52 5.90 -28.31
N PHE A 7 3.84 6.10 -28.24
CA PHE A 7 4.57 6.24 -26.97
C PHE A 7 4.66 7.72 -26.58
N LYS A 8 4.75 7.98 -25.28
CA LYS A 8 5.06 9.29 -24.71
C LYS A 8 6.43 9.26 -24.06
N GLN A 9 7.07 10.41 -23.98
CA GLN A 9 8.29 10.56 -23.19
C GLN A 9 8.02 10.20 -21.73
N GLY A 10 8.88 9.35 -21.16
CA GLY A 10 8.74 8.83 -19.80
C GLY A 10 8.02 7.48 -19.70
N ASP A 11 7.34 7.02 -20.76
CA ASP A 11 6.69 5.71 -20.75
C ASP A 11 7.72 4.61 -20.45
N ARG A 12 7.30 3.62 -19.66
CA ARG A 12 8.08 2.40 -19.44
C ARG A 12 7.74 1.40 -20.54
N VAL A 13 8.75 0.81 -21.14
CA VAL A 13 8.59 -0.14 -22.25
C VAL A 13 9.48 -1.36 -22.07
N ARG A 14 9.08 -2.47 -22.66
CA ARG A 14 9.94 -3.63 -22.89
C ARG A 14 10.22 -3.76 -24.37
N VAL A 15 11.40 -4.26 -24.70
CA VAL A 15 11.72 -4.68 -26.06
C VAL A 15 11.21 -6.10 -26.23
N MET A 16 10.23 -6.29 -27.12
CA MET A 16 9.64 -7.59 -27.40
C MET A 16 10.68 -8.52 -28.01
N ASN A 17 10.65 -9.80 -27.62
CA ASN A 17 11.56 -10.84 -28.12
C ASN A 17 13.05 -10.50 -27.96
N HIS A 18 13.40 -9.81 -26.87
CA HIS A 18 14.77 -9.45 -26.52
C HIS A 18 15.22 -10.21 -25.26
N ASP A 19 16.50 -10.57 -25.19
CA ASP A 19 17.04 -11.41 -24.10
C ASP A 19 17.06 -10.71 -22.74
N TYR A 20 17.09 -9.36 -22.75
CA TYR A 20 17.04 -8.58 -21.51
C TYR A 20 15.62 -8.43 -20.97
N PRO A 21 15.36 -8.94 -19.75
CA PRO A 21 14.03 -8.91 -19.14
C PRO A 21 13.68 -7.56 -18.49
N GLY A 22 14.65 -6.64 -18.38
CA GLY A 22 14.48 -5.37 -17.69
C GLY A 22 13.71 -4.33 -18.51
N LEU A 23 13.32 -3.25 -17.83
CA LEU A 23 12.54 -2.16 -18.42
C LEU A 23 13.45 -1.10 -19.04
N PHE A 24 12.88 -0.39 -20.01
CA PHE A 24 13.43 0.84 -20.56
C PHE A 24 12.46 2.00 -20.36
N LYS A 25 12.98 3.22 -20.38
CA LYS A 25 12.22 4.46 -20.37
C LYS A 25 12.32 5.11 -21.74
N VAL A 26 11.19 5.59 -22.27
CA VAL A 26 11.18 6.37 -23.50
C VAL A 26 11.77 7.76 -23.27
N VAL A 27 12.89 8.05 -23.93
CA VAL A 27 13.58 9.35 -23.88
C VAL A 27 13.07 10.27 -24.99
N ASN A 28 12.92 9.72 -26.20
CA ASN A 28 12.33 10.42 -27.34
C ASN A 28 11.33 9.48 -28.06
N PRO A 29 10.02 9.77 -28.01
CA PRO A 29 8.98 8.92 -28.60
C PRO A 29 8.95 8.95 -30.14
N LEU A 30 9.59 9.93 -30.77
CA LEU A 30 9.56 10.09 -32.23
C LEU A 30 10.90 10.63 -32.73
N ASN A 31 11.72 9.75 -33.29
CA ASN A 31 12.98 10.11 -33.91
C ASN A 31 13.06 9.51 -35.33
N LEU A 32 13.70 10.24 -36.25
CA LEU A 32 13.94 9.78 -37.62
C LEU A 32 15.40 9.42 -37.75
N GLN A 33 15.68 8.15 -38.03
CA GLN A 33 17.02 7.67 -38.31
C GLN A 33 17.18 7.44 -39.80
N PHE A 34 18.19 8.07 -40.39
CA PHE A 34 18.56 7.86 -41.78
C PHE A 34 19.71 6.85 -41.84
N ASP A 35 19.52 5.78 -42.59
CA ASP A 35 20.57 4.82 -42.90
C ASP A 35 21.22 5.21 -44.24
N GLU A 36 22.47 5.65 -44.18
CA GLU A 36 23.24 6.08 -45.35
C GLU A 36 23.52 4.94 -46.34
N ALA A 37 23.61 3.69 -45.86
CA ALA A 37 23.90 2.52 -46.70
C ALA A 37 22.67 2.08 -47.50
N THR A 38 21.49 2.17 -46.90
CA THR A 38 20.22 1.79 -47.56
C THR A 38 19.45 2.97 -48.15
N GLN A 39 19.87 4.21 -47.85
CA GLN A 39 19.21 5.46 -48.23
C GLN A 39 17.75 5.53 -47.75
N GLN A 40 17.44 4.88 -46.63
CA GLN A 40 16.09 4.82 -46.06
C GLN A 40 16.02 5.55 -44.74
N ALA A 41 14.90 6.24 -44.51
CA ALA A 41 14.55 6.82 -43.22
C ALA A 41 13.61 5.87 -42.48
N ALA A 42 13.96 5.53 -41.24
CA ALA A 42 13.13 4.73 -40.34
C ALA A 42 12.69 5.58 -39.14
N LEU A 43 11.44 5.38 -38.73
CA LEU A 43 10.96 5.93 -37.47
C LEU A 43 11.43 5.05 -36.31
N VAL A 44 12.05 5.65 -35.31
CA VAL A 44 12.56 4.98 -34.13
C VAL A 44 12.17 5.73 -32.86
N VAL A 45 12.07 4.98 -31.77
CA VAL A 45 11.90 5.46 -30.41
C VAL A 45 13.26 5.37 -29.73
N MET A 46 13.69 6.44 -29.09
CA MET A 46 14.88 6.44 -28.26
C MET A 46 14.51 6.03 -26.84
N ILE A 47 15.18 5.03 -26.30
CA ILE A 47 14.94 4.49 -24.97
C ILE A 47 16.24 4.36 -24.17
N GLU A 48 16.14 4.41 -22.85
CA GLU A 48 17.25 4.18 -21.91
C GLU A 48 16.89 3.09 -20.91
N PRO A 49 17.83 2.23 -20.46
CA PRO A 49 17.53 1.23 -19.44
C PRO A 49 17.18 1.91 -18.11
N VAL A 50 16.15 1.42 -17.43
CA VAL A 50 15.74 1.97 -16.12
C VAL A 50 16.80 1.68 -15.06
N ASN A 51 17.41 0.50 -15.12
CA ASN A 51 18.48 0.08 -14.23
C ASN A 51 19.75 -0.19 -15.05
N VAL A 52 20.60 0.83 -15.13
CA VAL A 52 21.85 0.78 -15.90
C VAL A 52 22.78 -0.33 -15.40
N ASP A 53 22.88 -0.53 -14.08
CA ASP A 53 23.78 -1.54 -13.50
C ASP A 53 23.34 -2.97 -13.85
N GLU A 54 22.04 -3.22 -13.85
CA GLU A 54 21.46 -4.52 -14.25
C GLU A 54 21.60 -4.74 -15.76
N PHE A 55 21.34 -3.70 -16.56
CA PHE A 55 21.53 -3.75 -18.01
C PHE A 55 22.99 -4.08 -18.38
N ILE A 56 23.95 -3.41 -17.74
CA ILE A 56 25.38 -3.68 -17.88
C ILE A 56 25.70 -5.12 -17.51
N LYS A 57 25.25 -5.61 -16.35
CA LYS A 57 25.52 -6.99 -15.91
C LYS A 57 24.97 -8.03 -16.90
N HIS A 58 23.86 -7.73 -17.56
CA HIS A 58 23.23 -8.64 -18.50
C HIS A 58 23.97 -8.74 -19.84
N PHE A 59 24.46 -7.61 -20.37
CA PHE A 59 25.10 -7.57 -21.70
C PHE A 59 26.63 -7.52 -21.68
N CYS A 60 27.20 -7.01 -20.60
CA CYS A 60 28.63 -6.75 -20.49
C CYS A 60 29.21 -7.68 -19.42
N SER A 61 29.49 -8.91 -19.83
CA SER A 61 30.21 -9.90 -19.02
C SER A 61 31.68 -9.51 -18.77
N GLU A 62 32.22 -8.61 -19.59
CA GLU A 62 33.53 -8.00 -19.42
C GLU A 62 33.34 -6.52 -19.08
N ALA A 63 34.15 -6.00 -18.15
CA ALA A 63 34.03 -4.66 -17.63
C ALA A 63 33.98 -3.63 -18.77
N LEU A 64 32.81 -3.01 -18.96
CA LEU A 64 32.73 -1.75 -19.69
C LEU A 64 33.75 -0.77 -19.09
N LEU A 65 34.32 0.08 -19.93
CA LEU A 65 35.13 1.21 -19.45
C LEU A 65 34.32 1.94 -18.38
N ALA A 66 34.92 2.14 -17.20
CA ALA A 66 34.27 2.62 -15.97
C ALA A 66 33.56 3.99 -16.09
N ASP A 67 33.62 4.62 -17.27
CA ASP A 67 33.13 5.95 -17.57
C ASP A 67 31.83 5.98 -18.39
N ILE A 68 31.30 4.83 -18.84
CA ILE A 68 30.01 4.81 -19.57
C ILE A 68 28.86 4.88 -18.56
N LYS A 69 28.21 6.05 -18.48
CA LYS A 69 27.12 6.33 -17.53
C LYS A 69 25.73 6.45 -18.15
N GLN A 70 25.63 6.38 -19.48
CA GLN A 70 24.38 6.61 -20.20
C GLN A 70 24.31 5.68 -21.42
N PHE A 71 23.14 5.06 -21.61
CA PHE A 71 22.84 4.19 -22.75
C PHE A 71 21.59 4.72 -23.43
N GLU A 72 21.71 4.99 -24.73
CA GLU A 72 20.59 5.37 -25.57
C GLU A 72 20.45 4.35 -26.69
N LEU A 73 19.29 3.72 -26.75
CA LEU A 73 18.96 2.68 -27.72
C LEU A 73 17.91 3.24 -28.68
N LEU A 74 18.16 3.07 -29.98
CA LEU A 74 17.24 3.44 -31.05
C LEU A 74 16.49 2.18 -31.50
N ILE A 75 15.21 2.07 -31.14
CA ILE A 75 14.40 0.87 -31.38
C ILE A 75 13.17 1.23 -32.20
N LYS A 76 12.80 0.37 -33.15
CA LYS A 76 11.58 0.57 -33.92
C LYS A 76 10.33 0.45 -33.03
N PRO A 77 9.31 1.31 -33.17
CA PRO A 77 8.12 1.32 -32.31
C PRO A 77 7.42 -0.05 -32.22
N GLU A 78 7.38 -0.80 -33.32
CA GLU A 78 6.76 -2.12 -33.39
C GLU A 78 7.49 -3.19 -32.58
N CYS A 79 8.73 -2.95 -32.15
CA CYS A 79 9.50 -3.84 -31.27
C CYS A 79 9.30 -3.52 -29.79
N LEU A 80 8.51 -2.49 -29.46
CA LEU A 80 8.25 -2.07 -28.09
C LEU A 80 6.85 -2.46 -27.64
N GLU A 81 6.73 -2.88 -26.39
CA GLU A 81 5.47 -2.97 -25.67
C GLU A 81 5.48 -2.02 -24.48
N LEU A 82 4.36 -1.35 -24.23
CA LEU A 82 4.18 -0.59 -23.00
C LEU A 82 4.25 -1.56 -21.83
N ALA A 83 5.19 -1.32 -20.93
CA ALA A 83 5.21 -2.00 -19.66
C ALA A 83 4.08 -1.41 -18.83
N VAL A 84 2.98 -2.13 -18.73
CA VAL A 84 2.02 -1.91 -17.65
C VAL A 84 2.73 -2.40 -16.40
N GLU A 85 3.43 -1.50 -15.71
CA GLU A 85 3.86 -1.80 -14.35
C GLU A 85 2.59 -2.16 -13.59
N PRO A 86 2.52 -3.32 -12.92
CA PRO A 86 1.45 -3.53 -11.96
C PRO A 86 1.49 -2.32 -11.04
N ASP A 87 0.32 -1.75 -10.77
CA ASP A 87 0.19 -0.61 -9.87
C ASP A 87 0.49 -1.15 -8.47
N ILE A 88 1.78 -1.23 -8.10
CA ILE A 88 2.23 -1.86 -6.85
C ILE A 88 1.86 -0.89 -5.72
N PRO A 89 1.03 -1.30 -4.76
CA PRO A 89 0.66 -0.42 -3.66
C PRO A 89 1.90 -0.02 -2.85
N MET A 90 2.20 1.27 -2.79
CA MET A 90 3.24 1.83 -1.95
C MET A 90 2.72 1.98 -0.52
N ALA A 91 3.42 1.41 0.45
CA ALA A 91 3.09 1.57 1.86
C ALA A 91 3.16 3.05 2.27
N ILE A 92 2.21 3.48 3.10
CA ILE A 92 2.19 4.81 3.72
C ILE A 92 2.66 4.64 5.15
N GLU A 93 3.80 5.25 5.45
CA GLU A 93 4.30 5.38 6.81
C GLU A 93 3.85 6.72 7.40
N MET A 94 3.40 6.70 8.65
CA MET A 94 2.96 7.90 9.37
C MET A 94 3.78 8.04 10.64
N ASP A 95 4.01 9.28 11.06
CA ASP A 95 4.71 9.56 12.30
C ASP A 95 3.87 9.20 13.53
N SER A 96 4.55 8.80 14.61
CA SER A 96 3.90 8.48 15.87
C SER A 96 3.22 9.71 16.47
N CYS A 97 1.90 9.64 16.62
CA CYS A 97 1.10 10.80 17.01
C CYS A 97 -0.09 10.41 17.91
N LEU A 98 -0.63 11.43 18.55
CA LEU A 98 -1.94 11.41 19.19
C LEU A 98 -2.98 11.80 18.14
N LEU A 99 -4.05 11.03 18.05
CA LEU A 99 -5.16 11.28 17.12
C LEU A 99 -6.33 11.96 17.82
N ASP A 100 -6.68 11.51 19.02
CA ASP A 100 -7.86 12.00 19.74
C ASP A 100 -7.75 11.82 21.26
N HIS A 101 -8.40 12.72 22.00
CA HIS A 101 -8.57 12.67 23.45
C HIS A 101 -10.05 12.87 23.81
N TRP A 102 -10.58 12.02 24.69
CA TRP A 102 -11.95 12.12 25.17
C TRP A 102 -12.01 11.94 26.69
N ASP A 103 -12.46 13.01 27.35
CA ASP A 103 -12.73 13.07 28.77
C ASP A 103 -14.25 13.15 28.99
N GLU A 104 -14.88 12.00 29.21
CA GLU A 104 -16.24 11.94 29.75
C GLU A 104 -16.25 11.11 31.04
N GLY A 105 -16.38 11.78 32.19
CA GLY A 105 -16.42 11.14 33.52
C GLY A 105 -15.04 10.82 34.12
N GLU A 106 -14.96 9.77 34.93
CA GLU A 106 -13.74 9.37 35.67
C GLU A 106 -12.65 8.71 34.80
N TRP A 107 -12.94 8.37 33.53
CA TRP A 107 -12.06 7.56 32.68
C TRP A 107 -11.68 8.31 31.41
N VAL A 108 -10.46 8.87 31.40
CA VAL A 108 -9.84 9.53 30.24
C VAL A 108 -9.44 8.48 29.21
N THR A 109 -9.89 8.63 27.96
CA THR A 109 -9.52 7.71 26.88
C THR A 109 -8.88 8.42 25.69
N ALA A 110 -7.81 7.84 25.15
CA ALA A 110 -7.02 8.41 24.06
C ALA A 110 -6.83 7.43 22.91
N ILE A 111 -6.71 7.94 21.69
CA ILE A 111 -6.35 7.15 20.51
C ILE A 111 -5.04 7.68 19.96
N THR A 112 -4.05 6.80 19.79
CA THR A 112 -2.73 7.12 19.25
C THR A 112 -2.37 6.23 18.08
N TYR A 113 -1.31 6.59 17.37
CA TYR A 113 -0.67 5.77 16.35
C TYR A 113 0.80 5.54 16.73
N GLY A 114 1.19 4.28 16.88
CA GLY A 114 2.58 3.87 17.08
C GLY A 114 3.26 4.42 18.33
N ARG A 115 2.56 4.51 19.48
CA ARG A 115 3.13 4.98 20.75
C ARG A 115 3.47 3.83 21.70
N SER A 116 2.77 2.70 21.57
CA SER A 116 2.96 1.55 22.45
C SER A 116 4.27 0.81 22.17
N SER A 117 4.91 0.37 23.24
CA SER A 117 6.01 -0.59 23.23
C SER A 117 5.50 -2.02 23.00
N ILE A 118 6.39 -2.91 22.56
CA ILE A 118 6.07 -4.34 22.37
C ILE A 118 5.56 -4.97 23.67
N ASP A 119 6.11 -4.60 24.82
CA ASP A 119 5.71 -5.16 26.12
C ASP A 119 4.29 -4.72 26.53
N GLU A 120 3.90 -3.48 26.23
CA GLU A 120 2.53 -2.99 26.44
C GLU A 120 1.53 -3.74 25.55
N ARG A 121 1.90 -3.97 24.28
CA ARG A 121 1.07 -4.74 23.33
C ARG A 121 0.89 -6.19 23.77
N LYS A 122 1.97 -6.83 24.24
CA LYS A 122 1.91 -8.18 24.83
C LYS A 122 1.00 -8.24 26.05
N ARG A 123 1.10 -7.24 26.94
CA ARG A 123 0.24 -7.15 28.13
C ARG A 123 -1.23 -7.00 27.74
N CYS A 124 -1.54 -6.09 26.82
CA CYS A 124 -2.90 -5.87 26.32
C CYS A 124 -3.47 -7.14 25.66
N TYR A 125 -2.68 -7.80 24.81
CA TYR A 125 -3.07 -9.07 24.20
C TYR A 125 -3.30 -10.18 25.25
N GLY A 126 -2.44 -10.27 26.26
CA GLY A 126 -2.61 -11.20 27.39
C GLY A 126 -3.91 -10.96 28.14
N LEU A 127 -4.30 -9.70 28.37
CA LEU A 127 -5.58 -9.34 29.01
C LEU A 127 -6.79 -9.70 28.15
N TYR A 128 -6.68 -9.59 26.81
CA TYR A 128 -7.70 -10.07 25.88
C TYR A 128 -7.87 -11.60 25.95
N GLN A 129 -6.78 -12.36 26.11
CA GLN A 129 -6.81 -13.83 26.21
C GLN A 129 -7.19 -14.38 27.58
N SER A 130 -6.91 -13.65 28.67
CA SER A 130 -7.01 -14.19 30.04
C SER A 130 -8.43 -14.41 30.55
N ASP A 131 -9.44 -13.93 29.82
CA ASP A 131 -10.84 -14.05 30.22
C ASP A 131 -11.45 -15.34 29.64
N GLU A 132 -12.06 -16.15 30.49
CA GLU A 132 -12.57 -17.51 30.22
C GLU A 132 -13.72 -17.61 29.19
N GLN A 133 -13.99 -16.55 28.41
CA GLN A 133 -14.95 -16.61 27.30
C GLN A 133 -14.35 -17.41 26.14
N LYS A 134 -14.68 -18.71 26.13
CA LYS A 134 -14.29 -19.71 25.12
C LYS A 134 -14.65 -19.38 23.67
N ASP A 135 -15.37 -18.28 23.42
CA ASP A 135 -15.92 -17.92 22.11
C ASP A 135 -15.18 -16.77 21.42
N LEU A 136 -14.08 -16.27 21.97
CA LEU A 136 -13.28 -15.24 21.31
C LEU A 136 -12.45 -15.84 20.17
N PRO A 137 -12.43 -15.20 18.97
CA PRO A 137 -11.59 -15.64 17.87
C PRO A 137 -10.12 -15.68 18.30
N GLN A 138 -9.46 -16.83 18.07
CA GLN A 138 -8.02 -16.94 18.26
C GLN A 138 -7.30 -16.23 17.12
N MET A 139 -6.92 -14.97 17.37
CA MET A 139 -6.01 -14.23 16.50
C MET A 139 -4.56 -14.57 16.86
N SER A 140 -3.62 -14.39 15.93
CA SER A 140 -2.20 -14.51 16.28
C SER A 140 -1.74 -13.27 17.05
N GLU A 141 -1.04 -13.46 18.18
CA GLU A 141 -0.38 -12.37 18.92
C GLU A 141 0.52 -11.52 18.00
N ARG A 142 1.14 -12.15 17.00
CA ARG A 142 2.06 -11.49 16.05
C ARG A 142 1.42 -10.34 15.28
N TYR A 143 0.10 -10.34 15.10
CA TYR A 143 -0.57 -9.20 14.50
C TYR A 143 -0.34 -7.92 15.30
N PHE A 144 -0.13 -8.01 16.60
CA PHE A 144 0.05 -6.86 17.47
C PHE A 144 1.50 -6.68 17.90
N THR A 145 2.26 -7.76 18.08
CA THR A 145 3.58 -7.69 18.74
C THR A 145 4.78 -7.70 17.79
N HIS A 146 4.56 -7.79 16.48
CA HIS A 146 5.66 -7.72 15.51
C HIS A 146 6.30 -6.32 15.50
N PRO A 147 7.65 -6.21 15.57
CA PRO A 147 8.34 -4.91 15.65
C PRO A 147 8.06 -3.96 14.48
N ASN A 148 7.82 -4.52 13.29
CA ASN A 148 7.55 -3.72 12.09
C ASN A 148 6.07 -3.31 11.94
N HIS A 149 5.19 -3.70 12.87
CA HIS A 149 3.80 -3.27 12.83
C HIS A 149 3.65 -1.99 13.66
N THR A 150 3.17 -0.93 13.01
CA THR A 150 2.67 0.26 13.69
C THR A 150 1.17 0.10 13.87
N LEU A 151 0.65 0.37 15.07
CA LEU A 151 -0.74 0.12 15.44
C LEU A 151 -1.47 1.42 15.71
N PHE A 152 -2.78 1.43 15.45
CA PHE A 152 -3.69 2.34 16.12
C PHE A 152 -4.03 1.77 17.50
N GLU A 153 -3.96 2.61 18.51
CA GLU A 153 -3.91 2.19 19.90
C GLU A 153 -4.96 2.95 20.69
N LEU A 154 -5.72 2.22 21.51
CA LEU A 154 -6.73 2.79 22.40
C LEU A 154 -6.25 2.68 23.83
N TRP A 155 -6.18 3.82 24.52
CA TRP A 155 -5.70 3.94 25.89
C TRP A 155 -6.81 4.38 26.83
N GLU A 156 -6.79 3.85 28.05
CA GLU A 156 -7.56 4.34 29.21
C GLU A 156 -6.54 4.78 30.27
N GLY A 157 -6.41 6.09 30.47
CA GLY A 157 -5.31 6.67 31.23
C GLY A 157 -3.93 6.30 30.66
N ARG A 158 -3.18 5.44 31.36
CA ARG A 158 -1.86 4.94 30.95
C ARG A 158 -1.88 3.49 30.47
N GLU A 159 -3.05 2.87 30.43
CA GLU A 159 -3.20 1.46 30.09
C GLU A 159 -3.65 1.31 28.65
N LEU A 160 -2.93 0.48 27.89
CA LEU A 160 -3.33 0.10 26.54
C LEU A 160 -4.45 -0.94 26.63
N ILE A 161 -5.63 -0.59 26.15
CA ILE A 161 -6.85 -1.40 26.28
C ILE A 161 -7.44 -1.85 24.94
N GLY A 162 -6.91 -1.35 23.82
CA GLY A 162 -7.32 -1.79 22.49
C GLY A 162 -6.26 -1.51 21.43
N MET A 163 -6.28 -2.31 20.37
CA MET A 163 -5.31 -2.24 19.28
C MET A 163 -5.98 -2.54 17.95
N LEU A 164 -5.61 -1.80 16.92
CA LEU A 164 -5.97 -2.02 15.52
C LEU A 164 -4.68 -2.08 14.70
N ASN A 165 -4.42 -3.25 14.12
CA ASN A 165 -3.42 -3.43 13.08
C ASN A 165 -4.09 -3.16 11.72
N MET A 166 -3.68 -2.06 11.09
CA MET A 166 -4.10 -1.70 9.74
C MET A 166 -2.88 -1.24 8.94
N ASN A 167 -2.73 -1.78 7.73
CA ASN A 167 -1.78 -1.27 6.75
C ASN A 167 -2.49 -0.30 5.81
N ILE A 168 -1.83 0.80 5.51
CA ILE A 168 -2.31 1.79 4.54
C ILE A 168 -1.31 1.76 3.39
N SER A 169 -1.78 1.54 2.19
CA SER A 169 -0.95 1.62 0.98
C SER A 169 -1.72 2.28 -0.14
N ARG A 170 -1.00 2.80 -1.14
CA ARG A 170 -1.63 3.52 -2.22
C ARG A 170 -0.99 3.24 -3.56
N THR A 171 -1.81 3.35 -4.58
CA THR A 171 -1.37 3.47 -5.96
C THR A 171 -1.66 4.85 -6.52
N ALA A 172 -1.52 5.07 -7.83
CA ALA A 172 -1.89 6.34 -8.45
C ALA A 172 -3.40 6.62 -8.40
N THR A 173 -4.22 5.57 -8.31
CA THR A 173 -5.69 5.65 -8.45
C THR A 173 -6.46 5.08 -7.27
N THR A 174 -5.80 4.34 -6.38
CA THR A 174 -6.47 3.61 -5.29
C THR A 174 -5.74 3.78 -3.96
N LEU A 175 -6.50 3.97 -2.89
CA LEU A 175 -6.05 3.88 -1.50
C LEU A 175 -6.53 2.55 -0.92
N TYR A 176 -5.59 1.70 -0.52
CA TYR A 176 -5.84 0.41 0.10
C TYR A 176 -5.73 0.52 1.62
N LEU A 177 -6.79 0.12 2.31
CA LEU A 177 -6.87 0.08 3.77
C LEU A 177 -7.03 -1.39 4.21
N SER A 178 -5.92 -2.03 4.58
CA SER A 178 -5.90 -3.44 4.96
C SER A 178 -5.97 -3.60 6.47
N ILE A 179 -7.16 -3.92 6.98
CA ILE A 179 -7.40 -4.16 8.40
C ILE A 179 -7.09 -5.62 8.70
N ASN A 180 -5.97 -5.85 9.40
CA ASN A 180 -5.43 -7.18 9.66
C ASN A 180 -5.98 -7.77 10.97
N ALA A 181 -6.15 -6.94 12.00
CA ALA A 181 -6.68 -7.38 13.29
C ALA A 181 -7.16 -6.19 14.13
N VAL A 182 -8.23 -6.36 14.90
CA VAL A 182 -8.70 -5.38 15.88
C VAL A 182 -9.12 -6.10 17.16
N LEU A 183 -8.76 -5.53 18.31
CA LEU A 183 -9.23 -5.99 19.61
C LEU A 183 -9.45 -4.84 20.59
N VAL A 184 -10.31 -5.10 21.55
CA VAL A 184 -10.49 -4.32 22.78
C VAL A 184 -10.56 -5.33 23.92
N ILE A 185 -9.81 -5.12 25.00
CA ILE A 185 -9.82 -6.03 26.14
C ILE A 185 -11.24 -6.14 26.72
N ASN A 186 -11.58 -7.30 27.26
CA ASN A 186 -12.96 -7.61 27.64
C ASN A 186 -13.54 -6.65 28.67
N GLN A 187 -12.72 -6.21 29.65
CA GLN A 187 -13.10 -5.23 30.67
C GLN A 187 -13.50 -3.86 30.09
N ALA A 188 -13.04 -3.53 28.88
CA ALA A 188 -13.32 -2.28 28.20
C ALA A 188 -14.41 -2.40 27.11
N GLN A 189 -14.91 -3.61 26.84
CA GLN A 189 -15.99 -3.83 25.87
C GLN A 189 -17.35 -3.32 26.39
N GLY A 190 -18.31 -3.13 25.48
CA GLY A 190 -19.65 -2.61 25.81
C GLY A 190 -19.72 -1.09 26.03
N LYS A 191 -18.57 -0.41 26.11
CA LYS A 191 -18.46 1.05 26.29
C LYS A 191 -18.47 1.87 24.98
N GLY A 192 -18.72 1.22 23.82
CA GLY A 192 -18.68 1.90 22.51
C GLY A 192 -17.27 2.23 21.98
N LEU A 193 -16.21 1.81 22.66
CA LEU A 193 -14.83 2.20 22.32
C LEU A 193 -14.34 1.67 20.96
N GLY A 194 -14.79 0.49 20.53
CA GLY A 194 -14.50 -0.01 19.18
C GLY A 194 -15.08 0.90 18.10
N SER A 195 -16.28 1.44 18.33
CA SER A 195 -16.93 2.38 17.42
C SER A 195 -16.16 3.69 17.33
N ARG A 196 -15.75 4.23 18.48
CA ARG A 196 -14.91 5.42 18.52
C ARG A 196 -13.58 5.20 17.79
N LEU A 197 -12.93 4.05 18.00
CA LEU A 197 -11.69 3.71 17.30
C LEU A 197 -11.92 3.71 15.78
N ALA A 198 -12.97 3.04 15.30
CA ALA A 198 -13.33 3.01 13.88
C ALA A 198 -13.53 4.42 13.31
N MET A 199 -14.31 5.26 14.00
CA MET A 199 -14.68 6.60 13.56
C MET A 199 -13.50 7.57 13.57
N THR A 200 -12.64 7.47 14.57
CA THR A 200 -11.46 8.34 14.71
C THR A 200 -10.41 7.99 13.65
N VAL A 201 -10.11 6.70 13.48
CA VAL A 201 -9.11 6.26 12.51
C VAL A 201 -9.59 6.55 11.09
N SER A 202 -10.85 6.27 10.75
CA SER A 202 -11.39 6.58 9.43
C SER A 202 -11.42 8.09 9.14
N HIS A 203 -11.75 8.93 10.12
CA HIS A 203 -11.67 10.39 9.97
C HIS A 203 -10.23 10.85 9.70
N PHE A 204 -9.27 10.34 10.47
CA PHE A 204 -7.86 10.68 10.30
C PHE A 204 -7.34 10.27 8.92
N VAL A 205 -7.67 9.05 8.47
CA VAL A 205 -7.26 8.55 7.14
C VAL A 205 -7.91 9.36 6.02
N ASP A 206 -9.20 9.69 6.12
CA ASP A 206 -9.85 10.51 5.08
C ASP A 206 -9.30 11.94 5.07
N HIS A 207 -9.05 12.53 6.24
CA HIS A 207 -8.40 13.84 6.32
C HIS A 207 -7.00 13.83 5.70
N TRP A 208 -6.18 12.82 6.02
CA TRP A 208 -4.86 12.62 5.42
C TRP A 208 -4.97 12.49 3.89
N ARG A 209 -5.92 11.66 3.40
CA ARG A 209 -6.20 11.47 1.97
C ARG A 209 -6.56 12.77 1.26
N GLN A 210 -7.36 13.63 1.89
CA GLN A 210 -7.78 14.93 1.35
C GLN A 210 -6.63 15.93 1.22
N GLN A 211 -5.60 15.81 2.06
CA GLN A 211 -4.42 16.69 2.03
C GLN A 211 -3.37 16.28 0.98
N GLN A 212 -3.43 15.06 0.47
CA GLN A 212 -2.44 14.58 -0.50
C GLN A 212 -2.71 15.15 -1.89
N GLU A 213 -1.64 15.47 -2.63
CA GLU A 213 -1.73 15.86 -4.03
C GLU A 213 -1.96 14.62 -4.90
N TRP A 214 -3.18 14.53 -5.44
CA TRP A 214 -3.59 13.45 -6.33
C TRP A 214 -3.90 13.98 -7.73
N ILE A 215 -3.52 13.22 -8.76
CA ILE A 215 -3.95 13.50 -10.13
C ILE A 215 -5.48 13.40 -10.23
N ASN A 216 -6.05 12.37 -9.59
CA ASN A 216 -7.50 12.18 -9.39
C ASN A 216 -7.75 11.71 -7.95
N LYS A 217 -8.87 12.10 -7.32
CA LYS A 217 -9.20 11.62 -5.96
C LYS A 217 -9.27 10.08 -6.00
N PRO A 218 -8.42 9.36 -5.23
CA PRO A 218 -8.30 7.92 -5.37
C PRO A 218 -9.56 7.24 -4.85
N GLU A 219 -9.91 6.12 -5.47
CA GLU A 219 -10.88 5.17 -4.95
C GLU A 219 -10.38 4.60 -3.62
N VAL A 220 -11.29 4.32 -2.67
CA VAL A 220 -10.92 3.71 -1.39
C VAL A 220 -11.37 2.25 -1.39
N VAL A 221 -10.41 1.36 -1.21
CA VAL A 221 -10.63 -0.08 -1.08
C VAL A 221 -10.25 -0.51 0.32
N ILE A 222 -11.23 -1.02 1.07
CA ILE A 222 -11.02 -1.56 2.40
C ILE A 222 -10.93 -3.08 2.28
N HIS A 223 -9.78 -3.64 2.67
CA HIS A 223 -9.53 -5.08 2.73
C HIS A 223 -9.52 -5.53 4.20
N ALA A 224 -10.23 -6.60 4.52
CA ALA A 224 -10.21 -7.20 5.85
C ALA A 224 -10.47 -8.70 5.75
N GLU A 225 -9.70 -9.49 6.50
CA GLU A 225 -9.88 -10.93 6.61
C GLU A 225 -10.46 -11.28 7.99
N LEU A 226 -11.39 -12.24 8.01
CA LEU A 226 -11.97 -12.83 9.22
C LEU A 226 -12.66 -11.85 10.19
N LEU A 227 -13.93 -11.58 9.93
CA LEU A 227 -14.76 -10.75 10.80
C LEU A 227 -15.70 -11.63 11.62
N SER A 228 -15.51 -11.62 12.94
CA SER A 228 -16.61 -11.91 13.86
C SER A 228 -17.76 -10.92 13.62
N GLU A 229 -18.98 -11.21 14.08
CA GLU A 229 -20.10 -10.25 14.00
C GLU A 229 -19.73 -8.87 14.56
N ARG A 230 -18.90 -8.84 15.61
CA ARG A 230 -18.38 -7.61 16.20
C ARG A 230 -17.37 -6.90 15.29
N GLY A 231 -16.50 -7.65 14.60
CA GLY A 231 -15.59 -7.12 13.60
C GLY A 231 -16.31 -6.54 12.38
N GLU A 232 -17.41 -7.16 11.96
CA GLU A 232 -18.25 -6.65 10.87
C GLU A 232 -18.88 -5.31 11.24
N GLY A 233 -19.44 -5.19 12.45
CA GLY A 233 -19.96 -3.93 12.96
C GLY A 233 -18.90 -2.83 13.03
N PHE A 234 -17.66 -3.18 13.40
CA PHE A 234 -16.53 -2.25 13.36
C PHE A 234 -16.25 -1.75 11.94
N LEU A 235 -16.19 -2.65 10.95
CA LEU A 235 -15.93 -2.26 9.56
C LEU A 235 -17.02 -1.40 8.95
N GLN A 236 -18.29 -1.70 9.23
CA GLN A 236 -19.40 -0.89 8.73
C GLN A 236 -19.27 0.55 9.22
N GLN A 237 -18.94 0.74 10.50
CA GLN A 237 -18.72 2.07 11.07
C GLN A 237 -17.46 2.73 10.52
N PHE A 238 -16.38 1.97 10.32
CA PHE A 238 -15.15 2.47 9.70
C PHE A 238 -15.39 2.98 8.27
N ALA A 239 -16.17 2.24 7.48
CA ALA A 239 -16.41 2.55 6.08
C ALA A 239 -17.36 3.74 5.86
N GLN A 240 -18.23 4.06 6.82
CA GLN A 240 -19.22 5.15 6.72
C GLN A 240 -18.61 6.54 6.47
N ARG A 241 -17.30 6.72 6.68
CA ARG A 241 -16.61 8.00 6.47
C ARG A 241 -16.11 8.24 5.06
N PHE A 242 -16.00 7.20 4.23
CA PHE A 242 -15.47 7.36 2.89
C PHE A 242 -16.62 7.53 1.89
N ASP A 243 -16.50 8.49 0.96
CA ASP A 243 -17.44 8.62 -0.16
C ASP A 243 -17.25 7.45 -1.13
N ASN A 244 -18.33 6.71 -1.44
CA ASN A 244 -18.35 5.58 -2.38
C ASN A 244 -17.22 4.55 -2.15
N PRO A 245 -17.11 3.92 -0.97
CA PRO A 245 -16.13 2.87 -0.76
C PRO A 245 -16.51 1.67 -1.63
N SER A 246 -15.63 1.26 -2.53
CA SER A 246 -15.76 -0.02 -3.19
C SER A 246 -15.38 -1.09 -2.18
N HIS A 247 -16.41 -1.68 -1.57
CA HIS A 247 -16.25 -2.76 -0.62
C HIS A 247 -15.75 -4.01 -1.34
N LEU A 248 -14.48 -4.33 -1.17
CA LEU A 248 -13.99 -5.67 -1.48
C LEU A 248 -14.08 -6.50 -0.19
N THR A 249 -15.31 -6.90 0.14
CA THR A 249 -15.57 -7.89 1.18
C THR A 249 -15.13 -9.25 0.63
N LEU A 250 -14.00 -9.78 1.08
CA LEU A 250 -13.68 -11.18 0.77
C LEU A 250 -14.67 -12.08 1.49
N VAL A 251 -15.45 -12.78 0.67
CA VAL A 251 -16.48 -13.74 1.05
C VAL A 251 -15.81 -14.97 1.67
N ARG A 252 -16.41 -15.45 2.76
CA ARG A 252 -16.20 -16.74 3.44
C ARG A 252 -15.69 -17.84 2.49
N ASP A 253 -14.55 -18.44 2.82
CA ASP A 253 -14.27 -19.82 2.46
C ASP A 253 -14.22 -20.65 3.76
N TRP A 254 -15.31 -21.35 4.06
CA TRP A 254 -15.29 -22.46 5.02
C TRP A 254 -14.66 -23.67 4.32
N GLY A 255 -13.34 -23.64 4.17
CA GLY A 255 -12.54 -24.79 3.75
C GLY A 255 -12.24 -25.65 4.96
N TRP A 256 -12.82 -26.84 4.97
CA TRP A 256 -12.71 -27.90 5.97
C TRP A 256 -11.27 -28.33 6.24
#